data_AF-A0A368TLS8-F1
#
_entry.id   AF-A0A368TLS8-F1
#
_cell.length_a   1.000
_cell.length_b   1.000
_cell.length_c   1.000
_cell.angle_alpha   90.00
_cell.angle_beta   90.00
_cell.angle_gamma   90.00
#
_symmetry.space_group_name_H-M   'P 1'
#
loop_
_entity.id
_entity.type
_entity.pdbx_description
1 polymer ?
#
loop_
_entity_poly.entity_id
_entity_poly.type
_entity_poly.pdbx_seq_one_letter_code
_entity_poly.pdbx_strand_id
1 'polypeptide(L)' 'MSVRIVEVKERTVEEAKEEIQRYYEEHKGESIYPDNAADQLGLDLKITMQAVEELIKAGKLEETKYV' A
#
# COMPACT_ATOMS: atom_id res chain seq x y z
N MET A 1 -22.95 -20.21 0.68
CA MET A 1 -22.50 -18.80 0.65
C MET A 1 -21.19 -18.77 1.43
N SER A 2 -20.06 -18.68 0.73
CA SER A 2 -18.73 -18.85 1.33
C SER A 2 -18.22 -17.49 1.77
N VAL A 3 -18.30 -17.19 3.06
CA VAL A 3 -17.73 -15.98 3.64
C VAL A 3 -16.21 -16.20 3.72
N ARG A 4 -15.44 -15.44 2.93
CA ARG A 4 -13.97 -15.37 3.08
C ARG A 4 -13.68 -14.40 4.21
N ILE A 5 -13.26 -14.94 5.35
CA ILE A 5 -12.76 -14.16 6.49
C ILE A 5 -11.31 -13.82 6.16
N VAL A 6 -11.05 -12.55 5.86
CA VAL A 6 -9.70 -12.00 5.75
C VAL A 6 -9.34 -11.48 7.14
N GLU A 7 -8.42 -12.15 7.82
CA GLU A 7 -7.89 -11.69 9.10
C GLU A 7 -7.07 -10.42 8.87
N VAL A 8 -7.69 -9.26 9.09
CA VAL A 8 -6.96 -7.99 9.16
C VAL A 8 -6.15 -8.03 10.46
N LYS A 9 -4.85 -8.31 10.36
CA LYS A 9 -3.95 -8.14 11.51
C LYS A 9 -4.06 -6.69 11.95
N GLU A 10 -4.27 -6.44 13.23
CA GLU A 10 -4.13 -5.11 13.85
C GLU A 10 -2.64 -4.70 13.83
N ARG A 11 -2.11 -4.45 12.63
CA ARG A 11 -0.80 -3.86 12.39
C ARG A 11 -0.93 -2.37 12.61
N THR A 12 0.03 -1.79 13.30
CA THR A 12 0.04 -0.33 13.50
C THR A 12 0.22 0.38 12.15
N VAL A 13 -0.29 1.59 12.03
CA VAL A 13 -0.19 2.40 10.79
C VAL A 13 1.27 2.64 10.39
N GLU A 14 2.21 2.62 11.34
CA GLU A 14 3.65 2.70 11.08
C GLU A 14 4.19 1.44 10.41
N GLU A 15 3.85 0.25 10.90
CA GLU A 15 4.26 -1.03 10.28
C GLU A 15 3.70 -1.17 8.86
N ALA A 16 2.45 -0.75 8.65
CA ALA A 16 1.84 -0.74 7.32
C ALA A 16 2.61 0.18 6.37
N LYS A 17 3.07 1.36 6.82
CA LYS A 17 3.88 2.27 6.00
C LYS A 17 5.21 1.65 5.61
N GLU A 18 5.90 0.97 6.52
CA GLU A 18 7.17 0.31 6.21
C GLU A 18 6.99 -0.81 5.17
N GLU A 19 5.95 -1.64 5.32
CA GLU A 19 5.67 -2.71 4.35
C GLU A 19 5.26 -2.16 2.99
N ILE A 20 4.40 -1.14 2.95
CA ILE A 20 4.03 -0.45 1.71
C ILE A 20 5.27 0.15 1.05
N GLN A 21 6.08 0.89 1.80
CA GLN A 21 7.30 1.49 1.26
C GLN A 21 8.20 0.41 0.66
N ARG A 22 8.44 -0.68 1.39
CA ARG A 22 9.27 -1.79 0.93
C ARG A 22 8.70 -2.45 -0.32
N TYR A 23 7.39 -2.68 -0.36
CA TYR A 23 6.70 -3.27 -1.50
C TYR A 23 6.88 -2.42 -2.77
N TYR A 24 6.69 -1.10 -2.67
CA TYR A 24 6.93 -0.18 -3.79
C TYR A 24 8.41 -0.08 -4.18
N GLU A 25 9.34 -0.19 -3.23
CA GLU A 25 10.78 -0.22 -3.51
C GLU A 25 11.21 -1.52 -4.21
N GLU A 26 10.65 -2.68 -3.83
CA GLU A 26 10.91 -3.96 -4.50
C GLU A 26 10.39 -3.98 -5.94
N HIS A 27 9.31 -3.23 -6.21
CA HIS A 27 8.72 -3.09 -7.54
C HIS A 27 9.04 -1.72 -8.17
N LYS A 28 10.17 -1.11 -7.77
CA LYS A 28 10.55 0.22 -8.24
C LYS A 28 10.77 0.19 -9.75
N GLY A 29 10.00 0.99 -10.48
CA GLY A 29 9.97 1.02 -11.94
C GLY A 29 8.68 0.47 -12.54
N GLU A 30 7.84 -0.18 -11.73
CA GLU A 30 6.49 -0.59 -12.10
C GLU A 30 5.46 0.43 -11.60
N SER A 31 4.37 0.61 -12.35
CA SER A 31 3.26 1.47 -11.95
C SER A 31 2.24 0.62 -11.17
N ILE A 32 2.39 0.57 -9.85
CA ILE A 32 1.51 -0.21 -8.99
C ILE A 32 0.46 0.69 -8.34
N TYR A 33 -0.81 0.31 -8.51
CA TYR A 33 -1.90 0.99 -7.84
C TYR A 33 -1.98 0.64 -6.34
N PRO A 34 -2.37 1.59 -5.48
CA PRO A 34 -2.49 1.35 -4.04
C PRO A 34 -3.44 0.21 -3.66
N ASP A 35 -4.47 -0.07 -4.45
CA ASP A 35 -5.39 -1.18 -4.21
C ASP A 35 -4.73 -2.54 -4.44
N ASN A 36 -3.90 -2.68 -5.48
CA ASN A 36 -3.07 -3.88 -5.67
C ASN A 36 -2.14 -4.11 -4.48
N ALA A 37 -1.46 -3.05 -4.01
CA ALA A 37 -0.59 -3.16 -2.84
C ALA A 37 -1.38 -3.56 -1.58
N ALA A 38 -2.59 -3.02 -1.38
CA ALA A 38 -3.46 -3.38 -0.26
C ALA A 38 -3.86 -4.85 -0.30
N ASP A 39 -4.26 -5.38 -1.45
CA ASP A 39 -4.65 -6.79 -1.60
C ASP A 39 -3.46 -7.74 -1.39
N GLN A 40 -2.29 -7.40 -1.95
CA GLN A 40 -1.06 -8.19 -1.81
C GLN A 40 -0.53 -8.21 -0.37
N LEU A 41 -0.59 -7.08 0.33
CA LEU A 41 -0.11 -6.96 1.70
C LEU A 41 -1.19 -7.33 2.73
N GLY A 42 -2.43 -7.61 2.31
CA GLY A 42 -3.55 -7.87 3.21
C GLY A 42 -3.89 -6.68 4.09
N LEU A 43 -3.67 -5.46 3.61
CA LEU A 43 -3.87 -4.21 4.32
C LEU A 43 -5.23 -3.59 4.00
N ASP A 44 -5.75 -2.81 4.93
CA ASP A 44 -6.95 -2.01 4.69
C ASP A 44 -6.65 -0.93 3.63
N LEU A 45 -7.47 -0.87 2.59
CA LEU A 45 -7.30 0.05 1.46
C LEU A 45 -7.19 1.51 1.92
N LYS A 46 -7.94 1.91 2.95
CA LYS A 46 -7.90 3.28 3.48
C LYS A 46 -6.55 3.57 4.11
N ILE A 47 -6.03 2.63 4.91
CA ILE A 47 -4.69 2.74 5.50
C ILE A 47 -3.64 2.80 4.40
N THR A 48 -3.75 1.94 3.39
CA THR A 48 -2.82 1.91 2.26
C THR A 48 -2.80 3.22 1.48
N MET A 49 -3.97 3.77 1.13
CA MET A 49 -4.05 5.06 0.45
C MET A 49 -3.45 6.20 1.28
N GLN A 50 -3.75 6.24 2.59
CA GLN A 50 -3.17 7.26 3.47
C GLN A 50 -1.64 7.13 3.55
N ALA A 51 -1.12 5.91 3.69
CA ALA A 51 0.31 5.64 3.73
C ALA A 51 1.00 6.03 2.41
N VAL A 52 0.44 5.66 1.25
CA VAL A 52 0.97 6.02 -0.07
C VAL A 52 0.98 7.55 -0.25
N GLU A 53 -0.11 8.24 0.11
CA GLU A 53 -0.17 9.70 0.02
C GLU A 53 0.89 10.39 0.89
N GLU A 54 1.10 9.91 2.12
CA GLU A 54 2.16 10.42 2.99
C GLU A 54 3.57 10.13 2.46
N LEU A 55 3.78 8.95 1.87
CA LEU A 55 5.05 8.59 1.24
C LEU A 55 5.34 9.44 -0.01
N ILE A 56 4.32 9.78 -0.80
CA ILE A 56 4.45 10.72 -1.92
C ILE A 56 4.78 12.12 -1.41
N LYS A 57 4.06 12.61 -0.38
CA LYS A 57 4.34 13.91 0.26
C LYS A 57 5.74 13.99 0.85
N ALA A 58 6.25 12.88 1.37
CA ALA A 58 7.61 12.77 1.89
C ALA A 58 8.68 12.62 0.79
N GLY A 59 8.30 12.56 -0.49
CA GLY A 59 9.22 12.37 -1.61
C GLY A 59 9.83 10.97 -1.70
N LYS A 60 9.23 9.98 -1.03
CA LYS A 60 9.68 8.57 -1.07
C LYS A 60 9.07 7.78 -2.22
N LEU A 61 7.89 8.19 -2.69
CA LEU A 61 7.20 7.62 -3.86
C LEU A 61 6.89 8.72 -4.87
N GLU A 62 6.88 8.36 -6.15
CA GLU A 62 6.47 9.27 -7.23
C GLU A 62 5.12 8.82 -7.80
N GLU A 63 4.20 9.76 -7.96
CA GLU A 63 2.94 9.51 -8.65
C GLU A 63 3.19 9.56 -10.15
N THR A 64 3.00 8.43 -10.84
CA THR A 64 2.99 8.44 -12.30
C THR A 64 1.60 8.88 -12.76
N LYS A 65 1.52 10.01 -13.46
CA LYS A 65 0.33 10.37 -14.23
C LYS A 65 0.52 9.84 -15.64
N TYR A 66 -0.40 8.99 -16.09
CA TYR A 66 -0.49 8.61 -17.50
C TYR A 66 -0.61 9.91 -18.34
N VAL A 67 0.38 10.13 -19.21
CA VAL A 67 0.34 11.13 -20.29
C VAL A 67 -0.36 10.58 -21.51
#